data_AF-A0A359M6L9-F1
#
_entry.id   AF-A0A359M6L9-F1
#
_cell.length_a   1.000
_cell.length_b   1.000
_cell.length_c   1.000
_cell.angle_alpha   90.00
_cell.angle_beta   90.00
_cell.angle_gamma   90.00
#
_symmetry.space_group_name_H-M   'P 1'
#
loop_
_entity.id
_entity.type
_entity.pdbx_description
1 polymer ?
#
loop_
_entity_poly.entity_id
_entity_poly.type
_entity_poly.pdbx_seq_one_letter_code
_entity_poly.pdbx_strand_id
1 'polypeptide(L)'
;MMVAEKHQPVRKPPSWLVHLVFDPVLIALLMAGFWWKLVLTNQYTWLESPDLSYQVLPWFQFQAGEFHSGRVPLWDPYMWNGQPLIGQAQPGTAYPLNWLLFSLPQRDGWIKLSWLHWYFVAMHWMAAVFMYWLLRDLGLRRIASIAGGMVFALSG
;
A
#
# COMPACT_ATOMS: atom_id res chain seq x y z
N MET A 1 48.10 -36.83 15.22
CA MET A 1 46.98 -36.91 14.26
C MET A 1 46.38 -35.51 14.11
N MET A 2 46.64 -34.84 13.00
CA MET A 2 46.02 -33.54 12.67
C MET A 2 44.67 -33.81 12.00
N VAL A 3 43.59 -33.43 12.67
CA VAL A 3 42.24 -33.48 12.10
C VAL A 3 42.05 -32.22 11.26
N ALA A 4 42.03 -32.38 9.94
CA ALA A 4 41.76 -31.28 9.01
C ALA A 4 40.25 -30.96 9.02
N GLU A 5 39.87 -29.86 9.67
CA GLU A 5 38.53 -29.29 9.55
C GLU A 5 38.31 -28.74 8.15
N LYS A 6 37.56 -29.47 7.32
CA LYS A 6 37.00 -28.95 6.06
C LYS A 6 36.02 -27.81 6.37
N HIS A 7 36.52 -26.58 6.35
CA HIS A 7 35.67 -25.39 6.31
C HIS A 7 34.89 -25.40 4.98
N GLN A 8 33.61 -25.79 5.04
CA GLN A 8 32.72 -25.67 3.90
C GLN A 8 32.49 -24.17 3.63
N PRO A 9 32.67 -23.67 2.39
CA PRO A 9 32.41 -22.28 2.09
C PRO A 9 30.92 -22.00 2.27
N VAL A 10 30.59 -21.04 3.13
CA VAL A 10 29.22 -20.56 3.33
C VAL A 10 28.67 -20.14 1.97
N ARG A 11 27.66 -20.86 1.45
CA ARG A 11 27.00 -20.53 0.19
C ARG A 11 26.36 -19.15 0.32
N LYS A 12 26.93 -18.15 -0.36
CA LYS A 12 26.29 -16.84 -0.49
C LYS A 12 24.97 -17.04 -1.24
N PRO A 13 23.86 -16.43 -0.79
CA PRO A 13 22.60 -16.50 -1.51
C PRO A 13 22.81 -15.95 -2.94
N PRO A 14 22.12 -16.51 -3.94
CA PRO A 14 22.22 -16.02 -5.30
C PRO A 14 21.76 -14.56 -5.36
N SER A 15 22.50 -13.73 -6.12
CA SER A 15 22.33 -12.27 -6.15
C SER A 15 20.90 -11.81 -6.51
N TRP A 16 20.15 -12.61 -7.26
CA TRP A 16 18.76 -12.31 -7.60
C TRP A 16 17.83 -12.25 -6.38
N LEU A 17 18.07 -13.05 -5.33
CA LEU A 17 17.29 -13.01 -4.08
C LEU A 17 17.52 -11.70 -3.32
N VAL A 18 18.74 -11.18 -3.37
CA VAL A 18 19.07 -9.90 -2.75
C VAL A 18 18.27 -8.78 -3.42
N HIS A 19 18.21 -8.77 -4.76
CA HIS A 19 17.47 -7.77 -5.52
C HIS A 19 15.95 -7.88 -5.39
N LEU A 20 15.43 -9.10 -5.21
CA LEU A 20 14.01 -9.34 -4.97
C LEU A 20 13.49 -8.59 -3.72
N VAL A 21 14.33 -8.43 -2.70
CA VAL A 21 13.96 -7.76 -1.44
C VAL A 21 14.50 -6.33 -1.40
N PHE A 22 15.75 -6.13 -1.81
CA PHE A 22 16.43 -4.83 -1.71
C PHE A 22 15.78 -3.77 -2.60
N ASP A 23 15.38 -4.12 -3.82
CA ASP A 23 14.83 -3.13 -4.76
C ASP A 23 13.45 -2.63 -4.30
N PRO A 24 12.50 -3.47 -3.86
CA PRO A 24 11.26 -2.99 -3.27
C PRO A 24 11.47 -2.13 -2.02
N VAL A 25 12.42 -2.48 -1.14
CA VAL A 25 12.74 -1.68 0.05
C VAL A 25 13.31 -0.31 -0.35
N LEU A 26 14.22 -0.28 -1.33
CA LEU A 26 14.75 0.97 -1.86
C LEU A 26 13.63 1.84 -2.44
N ILE A 27 12.72 1.25 -3.23
CA ILE A 27 11.55 1.95 -3.77
C ILE A 27 10.64 2.46 -2.64
N ALA A 28 10.44 1.70 -1.57
CA ALA A 28 9.67 2.15 -0.40
C ALA A 28 10.29 3.38 0.27
N LEU A 29 11.61 3.39 0.44
CA LEU A 29 12.34 4.52 1.02
C LEU A 29 12.26 5.75 0.10
N LEU A 30 12.39 5.57 -1.21
CA LEU A 30 12.23 6.66 -2.18
C LEU A 30 10.80 7.22 -2.16
N MET A 31 9.79 6.36 -2.05
CA MET A 31 8.39 6.76 -1.97
C MET A 31 8.08 7.53 -0.67
N ALA A 32 8.53 7.01 0.46
CA ALA A 32 8.41 7.67 1.76
C ALA A 32 9.18 9.00 1.80
N GLY A 33 10.34 9.06 1.14
CA GLY A 33 11.11 10.29 0.99
C GLY A 33 10.41 11.33 0.10
N PHE A 34 9.78 10.90 -1.00
CA PHE A 34 9.03 11.81 -1.87
C PHE A 34 7.81 12.40 -1.14
N TRP A 35 7.03 11.58 -0.44
CA TRP A 35 5.89 12.01 0.37
C TRP A 35 6.20 12.23 1.85
N TRP A 36 7.43 12.65 2.18
CA TRP A 36 7.84 12.84 3.57
C TRP A 36 6.90 13.78 4.34
N LYS A 37 6.34 14.80 3.68
CA LYS A 37 5.35 15.70 4.31
C LYS A 37 4.05 14.98 4.64
N LEU A 38 3.57 14.10 3.77
CA LEU A 38 2.35 13.32 4.01
C LEU A 38 2.57 12.28 5.13
N VAL A 39 3.77 11.69 5.19
CA VAL A 39 4.09 10.61 6.11
C VAL A 39 4.50 11.09 7.50
N LEU A 40 5.29 12.16 7.58
CA LEU A 40 5.92 12.64 8.82
C LEU A 40 5.22 13.88 9.40
N THR A 41 4.32 14.51 8.65
CA THR A 41 3.61 15.72 9.11
C THR A 41 2.10 15.53 8.95
N ASN A 42 1.32 16.24 9.76
CA ASN A 42 -0.14 16.29 9.62
C ASN A 42 -0.62 17.57 8.90
N GLN A 43 0.27 18.23 8.15
CA GLN A 43 -0.03 19.50 7.49
C GLN A 43 -0.70 19.34 6.12
N TYR A 44 -0.52 18.18 5.49
CA TYR A 44 -1.02 17.88 4.16
C TYR A 44 -1.87 16.61 4.20
N THR A 45 -2.86 16.54 3.33
CA THR A 45 -3.66 15.34 3.14
C THR A 45 -4.03 15.19 1.67
N TRP A 46 -4.09 13.95 1.21
CA TRP A 46 -4.56 13.65 -0.15
C TRP A 46 -6.09 13.75 -0.27
N LEU A 47 -6.79 13.96 0.85
CA LEU A 47 -8.26 14.06 0.92
C LEU A 47 -8.80 15.46 0.55
N GLU A 48 -8.02 16.34 -0.08
CA GLU A 48 -8.45 17.72 -0.37
C GLU A 48 -9.65 17.79 -1.35
N SER A 49 -9.78 16.81 -2.24
CA SER A 49 -10.89 16.77 -3.20
C SER A 49 -12.25 16.53 -2.51
N PRO A 50 -13.32 17.23 -2.92
CA PRO A 50 -14.68 16.99 -2.44
C PRO A 50 -15.10 15.52 -2.52
N ASP A 51 -14.75 14.81 -3.60
CA ASP A 51 -15.13 13.41 -3.77
C ASP A 51 -14.45 12.52 -2.71
N LEU A 52 -13.19 12.81 -2.40
CA LEU A 52 -12.44 12.04 -1.41
C LEU A 52 -12.92 12.31 0.01
N SER A 53 -13.17 13.59 0.32
CA SER A 53 -13.62 14.02 1.66
C SER A 53 -15.08 13.67 1.94
N TYR A 54 -15.98 13.85 0.98
CA TYR A 54 -17.43 13.73 1.20
C TYR A 54 -18.02 12.40 0.76
N GLN A 55 -17.29 11.59 -0.01
CA GLN A 55 -17.80 10.32 -0.51
C GLN A 55 -16.90 9.15 -0.10
N VAL A 56 -15.62 9.15 -0.48
CA VAL A 56 -14.72 8.02 -0.22
C VAL A 56 -14.42 7.84 1.27
N LEU A 57 -14.10 8.93 1.98
CA LEU A 57 -13.80 8.86 3.41
C LEU A 57 -14.99 8.35 4.25
N PRO A 58 -16.24 8.84 4.07
CA PRO A 58 -17.41 8.27 4.74
C PRO A 58 -17.61 6.77 4.47
N TRP A 59 -17.42 6.32 3.22
CA TRP A 59 -17.49 4.89 2.92
C TRP A 59 -16.43 4.07 3.63
N PHE A 60 -15.19 4.56 3.68
CA PHE A 60 -14.12 3.88 4.41
C PHE A 60 -14.42 3.84 5.91
N GLN A 61 -14.90 4.95 6.45
CA GLN A 61 -15.25 5.07 7.87
C GLN A 61 -16.40 4.12 8.26
N PHE A 62 -17.45 4.04 7.44
CA PHE A 62 -18.55 3.10 7.65
C PHE A 62 -18.06 1.65 7.61
N GLN A 63 -17.33 1.28 6.56
CA GLN A 63 -16.79 -0.08 6.41
C GLN A 63 -15.85 -0.46 7.57
N ALA A 64 -14.98 0.46 8.00
CA ALA A 64 -14.10 0.23 9.14
C ALA A 64 -14.89 0.04 10.46
N GLY A 65 -15.97 0.78 10.66
CA GLY A 65 -16.88 0.60 11.80
C GLY A 65 -17.55 -0.77 11.81
N GLU A 66 -18.07 -1.22 10.66
CA GLU A 66 -18.64 -2.55 10.51
C GLU A 66 -17.61 -3.65 10.83
N PHE A 67 -16.40 -3.54 10.28
CA PHE A 67 -15.29 -4.47 10.56
C PHE A 67 -14.98 -4.57 12.06
N HIS A 68 -14.88 -3.43 12.75
CA HIS A 68 -14.60 -3.41 14.20
C HIS A 68 -15.77 -3.93 15.04
N SER A 69 -16.98 -3.92 14.49
CA SER A 69 -18.16 -4.53 15.12
C SER A 69 -18.33 -6.02 14.80
N GLY A 70 -17.37 -6.63 14.08
CA GLY A 70 -17.43 -8.03 13.66
C GLY A 70 -18.42 -8.31 12.53
N ARG A 71 -18.87 -7.28 11.82
CA ARG A 71 -19.81 -7.39 10.70
C ARG A 71 -19.09 -7.18 9.37
N VAL A 72 -19.60 -7.83 8.33
CA VAL A 72 -19.13 -7.62 6.95
C VAL A 72 -19.98 -6.49 6.34
N PRO A 73 -19.37 -5.40 5.85
CA PRO A 73 -20.10 -4.25 5.31
C PRO A 73 -20.69 -4.55 3.93
N LEU A 74 -21.76 -5.33 3.88
CA LEU A 74 -22.42 -5.73 2.63
C LEU A 74 -23.49 -4.73 2.18
N TRP A 75 -24.08 -3.99 3.13
CA TRP A 75 -25.19 -3.07 2.90
C TRP A 75 -24.88 -1.71 3.52
N ASP A 76 -24.98 -0.66 2.71
CA ASP A 76 -24.90 0.73 3.16
C ASP A 76 -26.33 1.27 3.28
N PRO A 77 -26.85 1.51 4.50
CA PRO A 77 -28.21 2.02 4.71
C PRO A 77 -28.32 3.54 4.47
N TYR A 78 -27.21 4.25 4.31
CA TYR A 78 -27.17 5.72 4.30
C TYR A 78 -27.30 6.31 2.89
N MET A 79 -27.11 5.52 1.84
CA MET A 79 -27.28 5.96 0.46
C MET A 79 -28.53 5.35 -0.18
N TRP A 80 -29.34 6.18 -0.84
CA TRP A 80 -30.49 5.78 -1.68
C TRP A 80 -31.47 4.79 -1.04
N ASN A 81 -31.78 4.94 0.25
CA ASN A 81 -32.60 4.02 1.05
C ASN A 81 -32.00 2.60 1.20
N GLY A 82 -30.70 2.49 0.97
CA GLY A 82 -29.94 1.26 1.10
C GLY A 82 -29.38 0.78 -0.24
N GLN A 83 -28.08 0.46 -0.27
CA GLN A 83 -27.43 -0.14 -1.43
C GLN A 83 -26.40 -1.21 -1.07
N PRO A 84 -26.19 -2.22 -1.94
CA PRO A 84 -25.14 -3.20 -1.72
C PRO A 84 -23.76 -2.58 -1.92
N LEU A 85 -22.90 -2.62 -0.91
CA LEU A 85 -21.52 -2.09 -0.96
C LEU A 85 -20.59 -2.92 -1.84
N ILE A 86 -20.78 -4.23 -1.85
CA ILE A 86 -19.99 -5.14 -2.70
C ILE A 86 -20.38 -5.05 -4.18
N GLY A 87 -21.63 -4.66 -4.47
CA GLY A 87 -22.12 -4.47 -5.83
C GLY A 87 -21.68 -3.15 -6.46
N GLN A 88 -21.06 -2.26 -5.68
CA GLN A 88 -20.57 -0.97 -6.15
C GLN A 88 -19.11 -1.05 -6.58
N ALA A 89 -18.77 -0.33 -7.65
CA ALA A 89 -17.41 -0.29 -8.17
C ALA A 89 -16.45 0.56 -7.30
N GLN A 90 -16.94 1.65 -6.69
CA GLN A 90 -16.08 2.66 -6.06
C GLN A 90 -15.67 2.37 -4.60
N PRO A 91 -16.55 1.88 -3.71
CA PRO A 91 -16.19 1.69 -2.29
C PRO A 91 -15.10 0.64 -2.05
N GLY A 92 -14.81 -0.20 -3.05
CA GLY A 92 -13.74 -1.19 -2.98
C GLY A 92 -13.95 -2.23 -1.88
N THR A 93 -15.21 -2.56 -1.56
CA THR A 93 -15.57 -3.45 -0.45
C THR A 93 -14.93 -4.84 -0.55
N ALA A 94 -14.69 -5.32 -1.77
CA ALA A 94 -14.02 -6.60 -2.02
C ALA A 94 -12.48 -6.49 -2.16
N TYR A 95 -11.91 -5.30 -1.93
CA TYR A 95 -10.47 -5.09 -2.09
C TYR A 95 -9.69 -5.47 -0.82
N PRO A 96 -8.78 -6.45 -0.85
CA PRO A 96 -8.12 -6.95 0.37
C PRO A 96 -7.28 -5.90 1.11
N LEU A 97 -6.70 -4.92 0.41
CA LEU A 97 -5.91 -3.86 1.06
C LEU A 97 -6.81 -2.95 1.91
N ASN A 98 -8.07 -2.73 1.50
CA ASN A 98 -9.06 -2.01 2.30
C ASN A 98 -9.35 -2.77 3.60
N TRP A 99 -9.44 -4.09 3.57
CA TRP A 99 -9.65 -4.89 4.79
C TRP A 99 -8.51 -4.74 5.78
N LEU A 100 -7.26 -4.67 5.29
CA LEU A 100 -6.10 -4.38 6.13
C LEU A 100 -6.23 -3.00 6.77
N LEU A 101 -6.57 -1.96 6.00
CA LEU A 101 -6.83 -0.61 6.52
C LEU A 101 -7.95 -0.62 7.59
N PHE A 102 -9.06 -1.30 7.30
CA PHE A 102 -10.24 -1.35 8.17
C PHE A 102 -10.02 -2.17 9.44
N SER A 103 -9.02 -3.04 9.47
CA SER A 103 -8.61 -3.77 10.67
C SER A 103 -7.71 -2.98 11.62
N LEU A 104 -7.15 -1.84 11.18
CA LEU A 104 -6.24 -1.04 12.00
C LEU A 104 -6.97 -0.32 13.14
N PRO A 105 -6.32 -0.11 14.30
CA PRO A 105 -6.95 0.53 15.44
C PRO A 105 -7.43 1.96 15.14
N GLN A 106 -8.70 2.20 15.43
CA GLN A 106 -9.35 3.50 15.34
C GLN A 106 -9.03 4.38 16.56
N ARG A 107 -9.26 5.69 16.42
CA ARG A 107 -9.22 6.67 17.51
C ARG A 107 -10.60 7.28 17.65
N ASP A 108 -11.24 7.11 18.79
CA ASP A 108 -12.59 7.62 19.07
C ASP A 108 -13.65 7.16 18.05
N GLY A 109 -13.48 5.95 17.49
CA GLY A 109 -14.33 5.41 16.44
C GLY A 109 -14.00 5.90 15.02
N TRP A 110 -12.93 6.67 14.84
CA TRP A 110 -12.50 7.21 13.55
C TRP A 110 -11.20 6.59 13.05
N ILE A 111 -11.08 6.41 11.74
CA ILE A 111 -9.82 6.03 11.11
C ILE A 111 -8.82 7.15 11.33
N LYS A 112 -7.63 6.80 11.83
CA LYS A 112 -6.56 7.80 11.99
C LYS A 112 -6.09 8.27 10.62
N LEU A 113 -5.94 9.58 10.48
CA LEU A 113 -5.44 10.20 9.25
C LEU A 113 -4.10 9.61 8.80
N SER A 114 -3.21 9.30 9.74
CA SER A 114 -1.92 8.66 9.47
C SER A 114 -2.06 7.30 8.79
N TRP A 115 -3.10 6.51 9.12
CA TRP A 115 -3.35 5.23 8.46
C TRP A 115 -3.77 5.42 7.00
N LEU A 116 -4.59 6.44 6.72
CA LEU A 116 -4.97 6.79 5.35
C LEU A 116 -3.79 7.28 4.53
N HIS A 117 -2.86 8.02 5.14
CA HIS A 117 -1.63 8.47 4.50
C HIS A 117 -0.70 7.31 4.16
N TRP A 118 -0.46 6.40 5.11
CA TRP A 118 0.35 5.20 4.85
C TRP A 118 -0.31 4.25 3.86
N TYR A 119 -1.64 4.14 3.87
CA TYR A 119 -2.40 3.38 2.89
C TYR A 119 -2.19 3.94 1.47
N PHE A 120 -2.28 5.26 1.31
CA PHE A 120 -1.95 5.94 0.05
C PHE A 120 -0.52 5.64 -0.40
N VAL A 121 0.48 5.80 0.48
CA VAL A 121 1.88 5.49 0.16
C VAL A 121 2.07 4.03 -0.23
N ALA A 122 1.41 3.09 0.46
CA ALA A 122 1.51 1.66 0.19
C ALA A 122 0.97 1.31 -1.21
N MET A 123 -0.17 1.87 -1.63
CA MET A 123 -0.73 1.63 -2.96
C MET A 123 0.23 2.07 -4.07
N HIS A 124 0.81 3.27 -3.94
CA HIS A 124 1.75 3.79 -4.93
C HIS A 124 3.10 3.06 -4.89
N TRP A 125 3.54 2.62 -3.71
CA TRP A 125 4.68 1.73 -3.59
C TRP A 125 4.45 0.42 -4.35
N MET A 126 3.27 -0.21 -4.20
CA MET A 126 2.91 -1.42 -4.96
C MET A 126 2.91 -1.15 -6.47
N ALA A 127 2.35 -0.01 -6.91
CA ALA A 127 2.38 0.40 -8.31
C ALA A 127 3.82 0.52 -8.83
N ALA A 128 4.71 1.15 -8.08
CA ALA A 128 6.12 1.30 -8.44
C ALA A 128 6.85 -0.04 -8.51
N VAL A 129 6.60 -0.94 -7.55
CA VAL A 129 7.24 -2.27 -7.48
C VAL A 129 6.78 -3.18 -8.61
N PHE A 130 5.48 -3.23 -8.90
CA PHE A 130 4.97 -4.05 -9.99
C PHE A 130 5.42 -3.53 -11.34
N MET A 131 5.46 -2.20 -11.53
CA MET A 131 6.01 -1.61 -12.74
C MET A 131 7.53 -1.87 -12.84
N TYR A 132 8.27 -1.80 -11.74
CA TYR A 132 9.67 -2.17 -11.69
C TYR A 132 9.86 -3.62 -12.17
N TRP A 133 9.11 -4.59 -11.62
CA TRP A 133 9.20 -5.99 -12.02
C TRP A 133 8.82 -6.21 -13.48
N LEU A 134 7.78 -5.55 -13.98
CA LEU A 134 7.42 -5.60 -15.39
C LEU A 134 8.58 -5.12 -16.28
N LEU A 135 9.21 -3.99 -15.95
CA LEU A 135 10.35 -3.48 -16.72
C LEU A 135 11.58 -4.38 -16.61
N ARG A 136 11.78 -5.09 -15.50
CA ARG A 136 12.84 -6.09 -15.35
C ARG A 136 12.58 -7.33 -16.21
N ASP A 137 11.33 -7.76 -16.29
CA ASP A 137 10.90 -8.87 -17.14
C ASP A 137 11.07 -8.53 -18.64
N LEU A 138 10.81 -7.27 -19.02
CA LEU A 138 11.08 -6.74 -20.36
C LEU A 138 12.58 -6.54 -20.67
N GLY A 139 13.49 -6.91 -19.77
CA GLY A 139 14.93 -6.90 -20.00
C GLY A 139 15.62 -5.54 -19.81
N LEU A 140 14.95 -4.53 -19.25
CA LEU A 140 15.58 -3.23 -19.00
C LEU A 140 16.61 -3.32 -17.86
N ARG A 141 17.59 -2.41 -17.89
CA ARG A 141 18.60 -2.27 -16.83
C ARG A 141 17.94 -1.81 -15.53
N ARG A 142 18.45 -2.28 -14.39
CA ARG A 142 17.92 -1.99 -13.04
C ARG A 142 17.58 -0.51 -12.80
N ILE A 143 18.46 0.41 -13.16
CA ILE A 143 18.24 1.85 -12.95
C ILE A 143 17.06 2.36 -13.79
N ALA A 144 16.96 1.93 -15.05
CA ALA A 144 15.84 2.30 -15.92
C ALA A 144 14.51 1.72 -15.41
N SER A 145 14.52 0.50 -14.88
CA SER A 145 13.35 -0.11 -14.27
C SER A 145 12.90 0.63 -13.00
N ILE A 146 13.83 1.02 -12.12
CA ILE A 146 13.51 1.80 -10.91
C ILE A 146 12.95 3.16 -11.30
N ALA A 147 13.61 3.86 -12.23
CA ALA A 147 13.14 5.17 -12.71
C ALA A 147 11.75 5.06 -13.35
N GLY A 148 11.50 4.06 -14.19
CA GLY A 148 10.19 3.84 -14.82
C GLY A 148 9.10 3.50 -13.81
N GLY A 149 9.41 2.70 -12.78
CA GLY A 149 8.47 2.42 -11.68
C GLY A 149 8.14 3.67 -10.86
N MET A 150 9.13 4.49 -10.55
CA MET A 150 8.92 5.76 -9.85
C MET A 150 8.10 6.74 -10.69
N VAL A 151 8.41 6.89 -11.99
CA VAL A 151 7.64 7.75 -12.89
C VAL A 151 6.20 7.28 -12.96
N PHE A 152 5.95 5.99 -13.17
CA PHE A 152 4.59 5.45 -13.23
C PHE A 152 3.80 5.67 -11.95
N ALA A 153 4.41 5.45 -10.79
CA ALA A 153 3.75 5.60 -9.50
C ALA A 153 3.61 7.05 -9.05
N LEU A 154 4.41 7.98 -9.57
CA LEU A 154 4.35 9.40 -9.20
C LEU A 154 3.68 10.26 -10.29
N SER A 155 3.42 9.70 -11.47
CA SER A 155 2.66 10.35 -12.53
C SER A 155 1.17 10.15 -12.26
N GLY A 156 0.52 11.20 -11.76
CA GLY A 156 -0.91 11.22 -11.43
C GLY A 156 -1.31 12.62 -11.00
#